data_AF-A0AAD1MBH8-F1
#
_entry.id   AF-A0AAD1MBH8-F1
#
_cell.length_a   1.000
_cell.length_b   1.000
_cell.length_c   1.000
_cell.angle_alpha   90.00
_cell.angle_beta   90.00
_cell.angle_gamma   90.00
#
_symmetry.space_group_name_H-M   'P 1'
#
loop_
_entity.id
_entity.type
_entity.pdbx_description
1 polymer ?
#
loop_
_entity_poly.entity_id
_entity_poly.type
_entity_poly.pdbx_seq_one_letter_code
_entity_poly.pdbx_strand_id
1 'polypeptide(L)'
;MGTSDTTAVTGTLISIGYEGKTVDYLVAQLLQQDVRVLIDVRLTPLSRKPGLSKVKLSEALAAVGIGYVHHRALGNPKDNRAGFRAGEPQSRARYRDVLESTAATDALAHVCELMDGGVVALLCFELDHAECHRDIVVRRLMKERPGAAVVHV
;
A
#
# COMPACT_ATOMS: atom_id res chain seq x y z
N MET A 1 27.25 11.14 -30.95
CA MET A 1 25.81 10.84 -31.00
C MET A 1 25.44 10.26 -29.65
N GLY A 2 24.69 11.01 -28.86
CA GLY A 2 24.57 10.82 -27.41
C GLY A 2 23.95 9.48 -27.03
N THR A 3 24.65 8.77 -26.15
CA THR A 3 24.08 7.73 -25.31
C THR A 3 23.09 8.40 -24.37
N SER A 4 21.80 8.27 -24.65
CA SER A 4 20.76 8.63 -23.69
C SER A 4 20.82 7.59 -22.58
N ASP A 5 21.50 7.95 -21.49
CA ASP A 5 21.49 7.19 -20.26
C ASP A 5 20.12 7.41 -19.62
N THR A 6 19.17 6.54 -19.96
CA THR A 6 17.90 6.44 -19.25
C THR A 6 18.23 5.93 -17.86
N THR A 7 18.49 6.85 -16.93
CA THR A 7 18.42 6.57 -15.50
C THR A 7 17.01 6.10 -15.23
N ALA A 8 16.84 4.77 -15.15
CA ALA A 8 15.55 4.15 -14.87
C ALA A 8 15.00 4.79 -13.59
N VAL A 9 13.92 5.57 -13.71
CA VAL A 9 13.26 6.19 -12.56
C VAL A 9 12.87 5.05 -11.64
N THR A 10 13.61 4.94 -10.55
CA THR A 10 13.49 3.80 -9.67
C THR A 10 12.42 4.16 -8.66
N GLY A 11 11.17 3.77 -8.96
CA GLY A 11 10.00 4.16 -8.17
C GLY A 11 10.19 3.88 -6.67
N THR A 12 9.64 4.76 -5.82
CA THR A 12 9.71 4.60 -4.36
C THR A 12 8.35 4.20 -3.81
N LEU A 13 8.34 3.17 -2.96
CA LEU A 13 7.15 2.66 -2.29
C LEU A 13 7.23 2.94 -0.78
N ILE A 14 6.28 3.71 -0.27
CA ILE A 14 6.11 3.91 1.17
C ILE A 14 5.14 2.85 1.71
N SER A 15 5.45 2.19 2.81
CA SER A 15 4.57 1.24 3.48
C SER A 15 4.17 1.81 4.83
N ILE A 16 2.90 2.17 4.99
CA ILE A 16 2.43 2.93 6.16
C ILE A 16 1.21 2.27 6.83
N GLY A 17 1.25 2.23 8.16
CA GLY A 17 0.15 1.78 9.03
C GLY A 17 -0.39 2.93 9.87
N TYR A 18 -1.71 3.02 10.07
CA TYR A 18 -2.31 4.12 10.84
C TYR A 18 -2.82 3.73 12.24
N GLU A 19 -2.59 2.52 12.71
CA GLU A 19 -2.91 2.12 14.08
C GLU A 19 -2.23 3.06 15.11
N GLY A 20 -2.96 3.44 16.16
CA GLY A 20 -2.54 4.52 17.06
C GLY A 20 -2.44 5.95 16.47
N LYS A 21 -2.53 6.17 15.16
CA LYS A 21 -2.38 7.48 14.50
C LYS A 21 -3.70 8.16 14.13
N THR A 22 -3.65 9.48 13.90
CA THR A 22 -4.74 10.33 13.39
C THR A 22 -4.63 10.52 11.87
N VAL A 23 -5.67 11.08 11.24
CA VAL A 23 -5.62 11.47 9.82
C VAL A 23 -4.57 12.55 9.57
N ASP A 24 -4.44 13.54 10.46
CA ASP A 24 -3.47 14.63 10.30
C ASP A 24 -2.04 14.12 10.35
N TYR A 25 -1.75 13.18 11.27
CA TYR A 25 -0.46 12.49 11.31
C TYR A 25 -0.19 11.77 9.99
N LEU A 26 -1.17 11.00 9.49
CA LEU A 26 -1.03 10.25 8.25
C LEU A 26 -0.74 11.21 7.08
N VAL A 27 -1.53 12.27 6.92
CA VAL A 27 -1.35 13.27 5.85
C VAL A 27 0.03 13.93 5.94
N ALA A 28 0.47 14.31 7.15
CA ALA A 28 1.79 14.90 7.35
C ALA A 28 2.93 13.95 6.95
N GLN A 29 2.84 12.66 7.29
CA GLN A 29 3.83 11.66 6.87
C GLN A 29 3.86 11.49 5.35
N LEU A 30 2.70 11.47 4.69
CA LEU A 30 2.63 11.34 3.24
C LEU A 30 3.23 12.54 2.51
N LEU A 31 2.98 13.76 3.01
CA LEU A 31 3.59 14.98 2.47
C LEU A 31 5.11 15.01 2.68
N GLN A 32 5.60 14.57 3.85
CA GLN A 32 7.05 14.50 4.13
C GLN A 32 7.80 13.52 3.23
N GLN A 33 7.11 12.53 2.66
CA GLN A 33 7.67 11.52 1.75
C GLN A 33 7.37 11.83 0.28
N ASP A 34 6.84 13.03 -0.04
CA ASP A 34 6.45 13.43 -1.39
C ASP A 34 5.51 12.43 -2.08
N VAL A 35 4.63 11.77 -1.30
CA VAL A 35 3.69 10.77 -1.83
C VAL A 35 2.71 11.44 -2.76
N ARG A 36 2.67 10.96 -4.01
CA ARG A 36 1.71 11.40 -5.02
C ARG A 36 0.38 10.66 -4.91
N VAL A 37 0.41 9.36 -4.61
CA VAL A 37 -0.78 8.52 -4.54
C VAL A 37 -0.73 7.59 -3.33
N LEU A 38 -1.79 7.58 -2.52
CA LEU A 38 -2.04 6.59 -1.47
C LEU A 38 -2.92 5.46 -2.01
N ILE A 39 -2.40 4.24 -1.93
CA ILE A 39 -3.08 3.00 -2.27
C ILE A 39 -3.55 2.33 -0.99
N ASP A 40 -4.87 2.33 -0.79
CA ASP A 40 -5.52 1.63 0.30
C ASP A 40 -5.69 0.14 -0.06
N VAL A 41 -5.03 -0.74 0.69
CA VAL A 41 -5.13 -2.20 0.52
C VAL A 41 -6.02 -2.85 1.57
N ARG A 42 -6.83 -2.07 2.30
CA ARG A 42 -7.84 -2.64 3.20
C ARG A 42 -8.92 -3.31 2.37
N LEU A 43 -9.25 -4.57 2.67
CA LEU A 43 -10.40 -5.25 2.05
C LEU A 43 -11.71 -4.46 2.27
N THR A 44 -11.84 -3.79 3.41
CA THR A 44 -12.97 -2.92 3.74
C THR A 44 -12.42 -1.65 4.37
N PRO A 45 -12.39 -0.51 3.65
CA PRO A 45 -11.78 0.73 4.11
C PRO A 45 -12.72 1.54 5.03
N LEU A 46 -13.27 0.84 6.03
CA LEU A 46 -14.04 1.44 7.11
C LEU A 46 -13.11 1.65 8.31
N SER A 47 -13.27 2.76 9.01
CA SER A 47 -12.53 3.07 10.23
C SER A 47 -13.44 3.75 11.22
N ARG A 48 -13.28 3.41 12.51
CA ARG A 48 -13.90 4.13 13.62
C ARG A 48 -13.10 5.37 14.02
N LYS A 49 -11.85 5.50 13.54
CA LYS A 49 -11.04 6.68 13.77
C LYS A 49 -11.52 7.81 12.85
N PRO A 50 -11.77 9.02 13.39
CA PRO A 50 -12.16 10.17 12.58
C PRO A 50 -11.21 10.40 11.42
N GLY A 51 -11.75 10.71 10.24
CA GLY A 51 -10.97 11.03 9.04
C GLY A 51 -10.40 9.83 8.27
N LEU A 52 -10.41 8.61 8.83
CA LEU A 52 -9.70 7.46 8.23
C LEU A 52 -10.60 6.45 7.49
N SER A 53 -11.90 6.74 7.37
CA SER A 53 -12.81 6.03 6.45
C SER A 53 -12.52 6.45 5.00
N LYS A 54 -12.75 5.57 4.02
CA LYS A 54 -12.51 5.84 2.57
C LYS A 54 -12.85 7.25 2.11
N VAL A 55 -14.11 7.68 2.31
CA VAL A 55 -14.58 8.99 1.81
C VAL A 55 -13.80 10.12 2.47
N LYS A 56 -13.76 10.16 3.81
CA LYS A 56 -13.05 11.21 4.55
C LYS A 56 -11.55 11.24 4.30
N LEU A 57 -10.92 10.08 4.16
CA LEU A 57 -9.50 10.00 3.85
C LEU A 57 -9.23 10.52 2.43
N SER A 58 -10.04 10.11 1.45
CA SER A 58 -9.93 10.61 0.08
C SER A 58 -10.13 12.13 -0.01
N GLU A 59 -11.09 12.69 0.74
CA GLU A 59 -11.31 14.15 0.83
C GLU A 59 -10.07 14.86 1.41
N ALA A 60 -9.54 14.37 2.52
CA ALA A 60 -8.38 14.95 3.18
C ALA A 60 -7.11 14.92 2.30
N LEU A 61 -6.90 13.83 1.56
CA LEU A 61 -5.76 13.68 0.65
C LEU A 61 -5.90 14.58 -0.58
N ALA A 62 -7.10 14.64 -1.17
CA ALA A 62 -7.36 15.50 -2.33
C ALA A 62 -7.13 16.98 -2.00
N ALA A 63 -7.48 17.42 -0.78
CA ALA A 63 -7.25 18.79 -0.31
C ALA A 63 -5.76 19.20 -0.28
N VAL A 64 -4.85 18.24 -0.24
CA VAL A 64 -3.39 18.46 -0.26
C VAL A 64 -2.73 17.94 -1.55
N GLY A 65 -3.54 17.60 -2.58
CA GLY A 65 -3.04 17.17 -3.89
C GLY A 65 -2.57 15.71 -3.97
N ILE A 66 -2.90 14.87 -2.98
CA ILE A 66 -2.55 13.45 -2.98
C ILE A 66 -3.71 12.62 -3.56
N GLY A 67 -3.41 11.80 -4.56
CA GLY A 67 -4.36 10.85 -5.13
C GLY A 67 -4.71 9.72 -4.16
N TYR A 68 -5.92 9.19 -4.27
CA TYR A 68 -6.38 8.05 -3.47
C TYR A 68 -6.90 6.93 -4.37
N VAL A 69 -6.34 5.73 -4.23
CA VAL A 69 -6.75 4.53 -4.95
C VAL A 69 -7.07 3.43 -3.94
N HIS A 70 -8.16 2.71 -4.14
CA HIS A 70 -8.54 1.58 -3.27
C HIS A 70 -8.50 0.27 -4.06
N HIS A 71 -7.53 -0.59 -3.73
CA HIS A 71 -7.42 -1.92 -4.31
C HIS A 71 -7.90 -2.99 -3.32
N ARG A 72 -9.22 -3.23 -3.33
CA ARG A 72 -9.84 -4.29 -2.51
C ARG A 72 -9.22 -5.68 -2.74
N ALA A 73 -8.80 -5.97 -3.96
CA ALA A 73 -8.20 -7.25 -4.33
C ALA A 73 -6.89 -7.55 -3.60
N LEU A 74 -6.20 -6.52 -3.09
CA LEU A 74 -4.98 -6.63 -2.29
C LEU A 74 -5.27 -6.71 -0.77
N GLY A 75 -6.53 -6.93 -0.38
CA GLY A 75 -6.94 -6.98 1.02
C GLY A 75 -6.99 -8.40 1.57
N ASN A 76 -6.56 -8.57 2.82
CA ASN A 76 -6.66 -9.85 3.52
C ASN A 76 -8.13 -10.24 3.82
N PRO A 77 -8.63 -11.41 3.34
CA PRO A 77 -9.96 -11.94 3.63
C PRO A 77 -10.28 -11.93 5.12
N LYS A 78 -11.50 -11.56 5.51
CA LYS A 78 -11.89 -11.34 6.92
C LYS A 78 -11.61 -12.57 7.80
N ASP A 79 -11.94 -13.74 7.28
CA ASP A 79 -11.78 -15.04 7.91
C ASP A 79 -10.31 -15.52 7.98
N ASN A 80 -9.40 -14.93 7.20
CA ASN A 80 -7.97 -15.23 7.25
C ASN A 80 -7.18 -14.34 8.24
N ARG A 81 -7.75 -13.21 8.68
CA ARG A 81 -7.02 -12.19 9.45
C ARG A 81 -6.52 -12.67 10.81
N ALA A 82 -7.31 -13.47 11.53
CA ALA A 82 -6.95 -13.93 12.86
C ALA A 82 -5.70 -14.81 12.83
N GLY A 83 -5.71 -15.86 12.02
CA GLY A 83 -4.54 -16.73 11.84
C GLY A 83 -3.36 -16.00 11.20
N PHE A 84 -3.60 -15.05 10.29
CA PHE A 84 -2.53 -14.23 9.71
C PHE A 84 -1.79 -13.42 10.77
N ARG A 85 -2.53 -12.73 11.65
CA ARG A 85 -1.97 -11.95 12.77
C ARG A 85 -1.26 -12.84 13.78
N ALA A 86 -1.79 -14.03 14.05
CA ALA A 86 -1.14 -15.04 14.88
C ALA A 86 0.14 -15.64 14.25
N GLY A 87 0.49 -15.25 13.01
CA GLY A 87 1.68 -15.74 12.32
C GLY A 87 1.55 -17.16 11.77
N GLU A 88 0.34 -17.69 11.65
CA GLU A 88 0.12 -19.06 11.18
C GLU A 88 0.62 -19.24 9.74
N PRO A 89 1.50 -20.23 9.45
CA PRO A 89 2.04 -20.45 8.12
C PRO A 89 0.96 -20.65 7.04
N GLN A 90 -0.12 -21.38 7.38
CA GLN A 90 -1.26 -21.63 6.49
C GLN A 90 -2.01 -20.35 6.12
N SER A 91 -2.18 -19.41 7.07
CA SER A 91 -2.86 -18.14 6.83
C SER A 91 -1.99 -17.19 5.98
N ARG A 92 -0.67 -17.24 6.16
CA ARG A 92 0.30 -16.53 5.31
C ARG A 92 0.34 -17.12 3.89
N ALA A 93 0.26 -18.45 3.75
CA ALA A 93 0.18 -19.13 2.45
C ALA A 93 -1.11 -18.79 1.71
N ARG A 94 -2.25 -18.93 2.38
CA ARG A 94 -3.56 -18.58 1.83
C ARG A 94 -3.61 -17.14 1.31
N TYR A 95 -2.99 -16.19 2.01
CA TYR A 95 -2.94 -14.82 1.53
C TYR A 95 -2.06 -14.65 0.27
N ARG A 96 -0.99 -15.43 0.11
CA ARG A 96 -0.24 -15.45 -1.16
C ARG A 96 -1.11 -15.96 -2.30
N ASP A 97 -1.90 -17.01 -2.08
CA ASP A 97 -2.82 -17.54 -3.10
C ASP A 97 -3.87 -16.49 -3.52
N VAL A 98 -4.34 -15.65 -2.59
CA VAL A 98 -5.22 -14.50 -2.91
C VAL A 98 -4.56 -13.55 -3.91
N LEU A 99 -3.24 -13.32 -3.79
CA LEU A 99 -2.50 -12.44 -4.69
C LEU A 99 -2.25 -13.03 -6.09
N GLU A 100 -2.48 -14.33 -6.29
CA GLU A 100 -2.40 -14.97 -7.61
C GLU A 100 -3.72 -14.86 -8.39
N SER A 101 -4.79 -14.32 -7.80
CA SER A 101 -6.04 -14.07 -8.53
C SER A 101 -5.88 -12.98 -9.58
N THR A 102 -6.58 -13.07 -10.71
CA THR A 102 -6.53 -12.07 -11.79
C THR A 102 -6.77 -10.64 -11.29
N ALA A 103 -7.76 -10.46 -10.41
CA ALA A 103 -8.04 -9.14 -9.85
C ALA A 103 -6.90 -8.58 -8.98
N ALA A 104 -6.15 -9.45 -8.30
CA ALA A 104 -4.99 -9.03 -7.51
C ALA A 104 -3.76 -8.77 -8.40
N THR A 105 -3.54 -9.58 -9.43
CA THR A 105 -2.46 -9.35 -10.40
C THR A 105 -2.66 -8.03 -11.16
N ASP A 106 -3.89 -7.74 -11.59
CA ASP A 106 -4.23 -6.47 -12.25
C ASP A 106 -4.00 -5.27 -11.31
N ALA A 107 -4.38 -5.43 -10.03
CA ALA A 107 -4.15 -4.40 -9.02
C ALA A 107 -2.65 -4.16 -8.75
N LEU A 108 -1.83 -5.22 -8.71
CA LEU A 108 -0.38 -5.12 -8.56
C LEU A 108 0.25 -4.42 -9.79
N ALA A 109 -0.19 -4.76 -11.00
CA ALA A 109 0.26 -4.10 -12.22
C ALA A 109 -0.06 -2.60 -12.20
N HIS A 110 -1.28 -2.23 -11.80
CA HIS A 110 -1.66 -0.82 -11.66
C HIS A 110 -0.82 -0.09 -10.59
N VAL A 111 -0.49 -0.75 -9.47
CA VAL A 111 0.44 -0.15 -8.48
C VAL A 111 1.81 0.09 -9.11
N CYS A 112 2.33 -0.87 -9.87
CA CYS A 112 3.58 -0.72 -10.60
C CYS A 112 3.54 0.46 -11.58
N GLU A 113 2.46 0.63 -12.33
CA GLU A 113 2.28 1.78 -13.25
C GLU A 113 2.26 3.12 -12.48
N LEU A 114 1.58 3.18 -11.34
CA LEU A 114 1.55 4.38 -10.50
C LEU A 114 2.95 4.75 -9.97
N MET A 115 3.79 3.75 -9.67
CA MET A 115 5.18 3.96 -9.24
C MET A 115 6.06 4.57 -10.32
N ASP A 116 5.74 4.40 -11.61
CA ASP A 116 6.44 5.10 -12.70
C ASP A 116 6.14 6.61 -12.70
N GLY A 117 5.03 7.01 -12.06
CA GLY A 117 4.61 8.39 -11.91
C GLY A 117 5.12 9.12 -10.68
N GLY A 118 5.88 8.48 -9.78
CA GLY A 118 6.42 9.09 -8.57
C GLY A 118 6.29 8.23 -7.32
N VAL A 119 6.37 8.85 -6.14
CA VAL A 119 6.28 8.13 -4.86
C VAL A 119 4.85 7.68 -4.58
N VAL A 120 4.68 6.40 -4.29
CA VAL A 120 3.40 5.77 -3.96
C VAL A 120 3.44 5.24 -2.54
N ALA A 121 2.35 5.36 -1.80
CA ALA A 121 2.22 4.77 -0.47
C ALA A 121 1.18 3.65 -0.43
N LEU A 122 1.50 2.53 0.21
CA LEU A 122 0.54 1.48 0.57
C LEU A 122 0.06 1.68 2.01
N LEU A 123 -1.25 1.76 2.19
CA LEU A 123 -1.91 1.92 3.48
C LEU A 123 -2.57 0.62 3.95
N CYS A 124 -2.31 0.24 5.19
CA CYS A 124 -3.18 -0.68 5.94
C CYS A 124 -3.45 -0.17 7.36
N PHE A 125 -4.16 -0.96 8.18
CA PHE A 125 -4.48 -0.61 9.56
C PHE A 125 -3.29 -0.79 10.51
N GLU A 126 -2.77 -2.03 10.65
CA GLU A 126 -1.77 -2.41 11.64
C GLU A 126 -0.54 -1.49 11.58
N LEU A 127 0.03 -1.08 12.72
CA LEU A 127 1.23 -0.25 12.68
C LEU A 127 2.44 -1.07 12.20
N ASP A 128 2.65 -2.25 12.78
CA ASP A 128 3.72 -3.15 12.40
C ASP A 128 3.42 -3.82 11.04
N HIS A 129 4.33 -3.68 10.08
CA HIS A 129 4.18 -4.31 8.77
C HIS A 129 4.35 -5.83 8.85
N ALA A 130 5.16 -6.37 9.78
CA ALA A 130 5.41 -7.81 9.90
C ALA A 130 4.14 -8.61 10.28
N GLU A 131 3.25 -7.99 11.05
CA GLU A 131 1.94 -8.53 11.42
C GLU A 131 0.86 -8.30 10.35
N CYS A 132 1.17 -7.47 9.35
CA CYS A 132 0.22 -7.00 8.36
C CYS A 132 0.39 -7.72 7.01
N HIS A 133 -0.72 -7.88 6.28
CA HIS A 133 -0.66 -8.43 4.93
C HIS A 133 0.05 -7.52 3.93
N ARG A 134 0.16 -6.22 4.24
CA ARG A 134 0.84 -5.26 3.38
C ARG A 134 2.31 -5.61 3.14
N ASP A 135 2.97 -6.30 4.08
CA ASP A 135 4.35 -6.77 3.90
C ASP A 135 4.48 -7.78 2.75
N ILE A 136 3.51 -8.69 2.60
CA ILE A 136 3.48 -9.63 1.48
C ILE A 136 3.19 -8.90 0.16
N VAL A 137 2.34 -7.87 0.17
CA VAL A 137 2.09 -7.03 -1.01
C VAL A 137 3.36 -6.28 -1.43
N VAL A 138 4.04 -5.62 -0.48
CA VAL A 138 5.32 -4.93 -0.70
C VAL A 138 6.34 -5.89 -1.30
N ARG A 139 6.52 -7.09 -0.72
CA ARG A 139 7.47 -8.09 -1.25
C ARG A 139 7.11 -8.54 -2.66
N ARG A 140 5.83 -8.66 -3.00
CA ARG A 140 5.42 -8.99 -4.37
C ARG A 140 5.78 -7.86 -5.34
N LEU A 141 5.46 -6.62 -4.98
CA LEU A 141 5.79 -5.45 -5.81
C LEU A 141 7.31 -5.31 -6.02
N MET A 142 8.12 -5.55 -4.99
CA MET A 142 9.58 -5.47 -5.13
C MET A 142 10.18 -6.58 -5.98
N LYS A 143 9.51 -7.73 -6.11
CA LYS A 143 9.91 -8.75 -7.10
C LYS A 143 9.65 -8.29 -8.53
N GLU A 144 8.52 -7.61 -8.76
CA GLU A 144 8.19 -7.04 -10.08
C GLU A 144 9.03 -5.78 -10.39
N ARG A 145 9.53 -5.09 -9.35
CA ARG A 145 10.35 -3.88 -9.44
C ARG A 145 11.65 -4.00 -8.63
N PRO A 146 12.64 -4.82 -9.04
CA PRO A 146 13.84 -5.11 -8.24
C PRO A 146 14.73 -3.90 -7.90
N GLY A 147 14.61 -2.81 -8.66
CA GLY A 147 15.33 -1.57 -8.35
C GLY A 147 14.62 -0.68 -7.33
N ALA A 148 13.29 -0.80 -7.18
CA ALA A 148 12.49 0.13 -6.39
C ALA A 148 12.92 0.18 -4.92
N ALA A 149 12.88 1.39 -4.34
CA ALA A 149 13.14 1.58 -2.93
C ALA A 149 11.85 1.36 -2.11
N VAL A 150 11.99 0.80 -0.90
CA VAL A 150 10.89 0.70 0.07
C VAL A 150 11.27 1.41 1.35
N VAL A 151 10.34 2.23 1.85
CA VAL A 151 10.45 2.87 3.17
C VAL A 151 9.25 2.43 4.01
N HIS A 152 9.51 1.97 5.24
CA HIS A 152 8.45 1.61 6.20
C HIS A 152 8.28 2.75 7.21
N VAL A 153 7.04 3.21 7.39
CA VAL A 153 6.66 4.35 8.25
C VAL A 153 5.56 3.96 9.24
#